data_AF-A0A421JLE5-F1
#
_entry.id   AF-A0A421JLE5-F1
#
_cell.length_a   1.000
_cell.length_b   1.000
_cell.length_c   1.000
_cell.angle_alpha   90.00
_cell.angle_beta   90.00
_cell.angle_gamma   90.00
#
_symmetry.space_group_name_H-M   'P 1'
#
loop_
_entity.id
_entity.type
_entity.pdbx_description
1 polymer ?
#
loop_
_entity_poly.entity_id
_entity_poly.type
_entity_poly.pdbx_seq_one_letter_code
_entity_poly.pdbx_strand_id
1 'polypeptide(L)'
;MAPVRYVQHPRALYSGSKLETDAKGLVVVAPESRSKISKDVEDYLPTWRKDEHYEPYKFHEYHDPALRADPSFSNLLAGAETKNISPKLGTEVKGVQLSQLTDAGKDELALLAHQRGVVVFRDQDFVSKGPEHFVDYIKYFGNPHIHPTSGRPKDVANIHVVLSGDTTEDPFTTRTNLVGFHSDVSYELQPTALSFLTVTNLPVGGGGDTVFLDSAEAYNRLSPLFREKLENLNAVHSAVEQANYSIVKGGVVRRHPVENAHPIVRTTPLGKKVLFVNKGFTRRIEGLKVEESDAILNFLFDHVAKSHDLQIRANWEKNTVVVFDNRVVNHSAILDFDTTESRLIARASAQGERPVHDLKDLNKPDESTLFEGPEYLGNKIADLKLA
;
A
#
# COMPACT_ATOMS: atom_id res chain seq x y z
N MET A 1 36.32 15.91 -7.86
CA MET A 1 34.91 15.97 -7.42
C MET A 1 34.70 14.82 -6.46
N ALA A 2 34.37 15.09 -5.20
CA ALA A 2 33.91 14.02 -4.31
C ALA A 2 32.63 13.44 -4.93
N PRO A 3 32.42 12.11 -4.93
CA PRO A 3 31.13 11.56 -5.30
C PRO A 3 30.08 12.24 -4.43
N VAL A 4 28.96 12.64 -5.04
CA VAL A 4 27.79 13.24 -4.39
C VAL A 4 27.09 12.20 -3.51
N ARG A 5 27.84 11.47 -2.68
CA ARG A 5 27.27 10.57 -1.69
C ARG A 5 26.70 11.44 -0.59
N TYR A 6 25.37 11.49 -0.55
CA TYR A 6 24.54 12.00 0.55
C TYR A 6 24.60 13.52 0.74
N VAL A 7 24.12 14.28 -0.24
CA VAL A 7 24.01 15.73 -0.08
C VAL A 7 22.62 16.31 -0.34
N GLN A 8 21.51 15.56 -0.27
CA GLN A 8 20.19 16.03 0.24
C GLN A 8 19.03 15.09 -0.11
N HIS A 9 17.83 15.33 0.42
CA HIS A 9 16.96 14.27 0.94
C HIS A 9 15.53 14.30 0.39
N PRO A 10 14.83 13.14 0.36
CA PRO A 10 13.38 13.10 0.17
C PRO A 10 12.63 12.52 1.39
N ARG A 11 11.60 13.22 1.87
CA ARG A 11 10.55 12.73 2.79
C ARG A 11 9.22 13.00 2.13
N ALA A 12 8.21 12.24 2.52
CA ALA A 12 6.84 12.64 2.24
C ALA A 12 6.53 14.00 2.91
N LEU A 13 6.00 14.96 2.13
CA LEU A 13 5.60 16.29 2.58
C LEU A 13 4.42 16.16 3.54
N TYR A 14 4.73 16.08 4.84
CA TYR A 14 3.72 16.03 5.91
C TYR A 14 3.82 17.19 6.91
N SER A 15 4.82 18.07 6.80
CA SER A 15 5.01 19.16 7.79
C SER A 15 5.94 20.27 7.32
N GLY A 16 5.68 21.50 7.80
CA GLY A 16 6.63 22.63 7.75
C GLY A 16 6.34 23.66 6.65
N SER A 17 7.37 24.40 6.24
CA SER A 17 7.33 25.52 5.28
C SER A 17 6.86 25.18 3.85
N LYS A 18 6.50 23.91 3.60
CA LYS A 18 6.12 23.36 2.29
C LYS A 18 4.63 23.08 2.17
N LEU A 19 3.90 23.30 3.27
CA LEU A 19 2.46 23.24 3.33
C LEU A 19 1.94 24.60 3.80
N GLU A 20 0.81 25.05 3.26
CA GLU A 20 0.10 26.23 3.72
C GLU A 20 -1.35 25.88 4.03
N THR A 21 -1.99 26.66 4.91
CA THR A 21 -3.42 26.51 5.18
C THR A 21 -4.16 27.60 4.41
N ASP A 22 -5.09 27.21 3.55
CA ASP A 22 -5.90 28.16 2.80
C ASP A 22 -6.93 28.86 3.71
N ALA A 23 -7.63 29.85 3.15
CA ALA A 23 -8.64 30.63 3.89
C ALA A 23 -9.83 29.79 4.42
N LYS A 24 -9.98 28.53 3.97
CA LYS A 24 -11.02 27.59 4.40
C LYS A 24 -10.49 26.55 5.38
N GLY A 25 -9.23 26.66 5.84
CA GLY A 25 -8.63 25.71 6.76
C GLY A 25 -8.10 24.43 6.09
N LEU A 26 -8.10 24.37 4.75
CA LEU A 26 -7.55 23.24 4.01
C LEU A 26 -6.03 23.37 3.93
N VAL A 27 -5.30 22.35 4.39
CA VAL A 27 -3.85 22.31 4.22
C VAL A 27 -3.54 21.86 2.80
N VAL A 28 -2.72 22.62 2.09
CA VAL A 28 -2.33 22.40 0.68
C VAL A 28 -0.81 22.49 0.53
N VAL A 29 -0.30 22.00 -0.60
CA VAL A 29 1.12 22.16 -0.98
C VAL A 29 1.42 23.63 -1.25
N ALA A 30 2.47 24.16 -0.62
CA ALA A 30 2.87 25.56 -0.76
C ALA A 30 3.25 25.91 -2.22
N PRO A 31 3.05 27.16 -2.68
CA PRO A 31 3.32 27.57 -4.05
C PRO A 31 4.73 27.26 -4.54
N GLU A 32 5.74 27.39 -3.67
CA GLU A 32 7.14 27.10 -4.01
C GLU A 32 7.32 25.62 -4.38
N SER A 33 6.83 24.69 -3.55
CA SER A 33 6.90 23.25 -3.80
C SER A 33 6.02 22.85 -4.98
N ARG A 34 4.82 23.45 -5.10
CA ARG A 34 3.88 23.22 -6.21
C ARG A 34 4.50 23.61 -7.57
N SER A 35 5.31 24.67 -7.61
CA SER A 35 5.98 25.12 -8.85
C SER A 35 6.99 24.11 -9.42
N LYS A 36 7.44 23.15 -8.60
CA LYS A 36 8.39 22.09 -8.95
C LYS A 36 7.69 20.82 -9.47
N ILE A 37 6.35 20.79 -9.51
CA ILE A 37 5.54 19.63 -9.91
C ILE A 37 4.96 19.92 -11.31
N SER A 38 4.89 18.89 -12.15
CA SER A 38 4.27 19.01 -13.48
C SER A 38 2.82 19.50 -13.38
N LYS A 39 2.41 20.41 -14.28
CA LYS A 39 1.03 20.90 -14.38
C LYS A 39 0.03 19.80 -14.75
N ASP A 40 0.49 18.79 -15.49
CA ASP A 40 -0.34 17.66 -15.92
C ASP A 40 -0.89 16.83 -14.75
N VAL A 41 -0.37 17.05 -13.53
CA VAL A 41 -0.69 16.25 -12.34
C VAL A 41 -1.18 17.09 -11.17
N GLU A 42 -1.53 18.34 -11.45
CA GLU A 42 -1.98 19.33 -10.47
C GLU A 42 -3.25 18.89 -9.74
N ASP A 43 -4.17 18.23 -10.44
CA ASP A 43 -5.41 17.68 -9.85
C ASP A 43 -5.14 16.57 -8.83
N TYR A 44 -3.94 15.95 -8.85
CA TYR A 44 -3.53 14.92 -7.89
C TYR A 44 -2.78 15.48 -6.67
N LEU A 45 -2.59 16.80 -6.58
CA LEU A 45 -1.89 17.39 -5.43
C LEU A 45 -2.63 17.07 -4.12
N PRO A 46 -1.89 16.63 -3.09
CA PRO A 46 -2.49 16.26 -1.84
C PRO A 46 -3.02 17.49 -1.10
N THR A 47 -4.15 17.29 -0.45
CA THR A 47 -4.77 18.20 0.50
C THR A 47 -5.07 17.45 1.80
N TRP A 48 -5.08 18.17 2.92
CA TRP A 48 -5.38 17.61 4.23
C TRP A 48 -6.43 18.47 4.94
N ARG A 49 -7.55 17.82 5.29
CA ARG A 49 -8.62 18.37 6.11
C ARG A 49 -8.50 17.83 7.53
N LYS A 50 -8.31 18.73 8.51
CA LYS A 50 -8.15 18.36 9.92
C LYS A 50 -9.48 18.10 10.63
N ASP A 51 -10.58 18.61 10.08
CA ASP A 51 -11.95 18.47 10.58
C ASP A 51 -12.66 17.21 10.05
N GLU A 52 -11.97 16.42 9.21
CA GLU A 52 -12.56 15.26 8.57
C GLU A 52 -12.43 14.01 9.43
N HIS A 53 -13.57 13.37 9.69
CA HIS A 53 -13.67 12.16 10.47
C HIS A 53 -14.53 11.12 9.76
N TYR A 54 -14.10 9.86 9.84
CA TYR A 54 -14.73 8.68 9.30
C TYR A 54 -14.87 7.63 10.40
N GLU A 55 -16.02 6.97 10.39
CA GLU A 55 -16.22 5.77 11.21
C GLU A 55 -15.30 4.63 10.73
N PRO A 56 -14.97 3.68 11.63
CA PRO A 56 -14.37 2.41 11.23
C PRO A 56 -15.17 1.73 10.11
N TYR A 57 -14.45 1.05 9.21
CA TYR A 57 -15.13 0.26 8.18
C TYR A 57 -15.95 -0.85 8.83
N LYS A 58 -17.15 -1.05 8.28
CA LYS A 58 -18.02 -2.15 8.65
C LYS A 58 -17.84 -3.29 7.67
N PHE A 59 -18.12 -4.49 8.16
CA PHE A 59 -18.14 -5.67 7.33
C PHE A 59 -19.08 -5.49 6.12
N HIS A 60 -18.64 -5.97 4.97
CA HIS A 60 -19.43 -6.10 3.75
C HIS A 60 -19.00 -7.36 2.99
N GLU A 61 -19.93 -7.95 2.26
CA GLU A 61 -19.60 -9.08 1.37
C GLU A 61 -18.68 -8.62 0.25
N TYR A 62 -17.70 -9.46 -0.09
CA TYR A 62 -16.76 -9.26 -1.18
C TYR A 62 -16.86 -10.41 -2.18
N HIS A 63 -16.96 -10.08 -3.46
CA HIS A 63 -16.97 -11.03 -4.57
C HIS A 63 -15.81 -10.73 -5.52
N ASP A 64 -14.76 -11.54 -5.44
CA ASP A 64 -13.53 -11.32 -6.20
C ASP A 64 -13.79 -11.40 -7.73
N PRO A 65 -13.51 -10.33 -8.50
CA PRO A 65 -13.59 -10.33 -9.95
C PRO A 65 -12.79 -11.47 -10.63
N ALA A 66 -11.65 -11.86 -10.05
CA ALA A 66 -10.80 -12.90 -10.59
C ALA A 66 -11.48 -14.29 -10.67
N LEU A 67 -12.54 -14.53 -9.89
CA LEU A 67 -13.32 -15.77 -9.96
C LEU A 67 -14.22 -15.87 -11.21
N ARG A 68 -14.47 -14.75 -11.89
CA ARG A 68 -15.25 -14.68 -13.13
C ARG A 68 -14.40 -14.66 -14.40
N ALA A 69 -13.09 -14.50 -14.24
CA ALA A 69 -12.15 -14.29 -15.33
C ALA A 69 -12.04 -15.51 -16.27
N ASP A 70 -11.85 -15.23 -17.56
CA ASP A 70 -11.39 -16.23 -18.52
C ASP A 70 -9.87 -16.43 -18.35
N PRO A 71 -9.41 -17.65 -17.99
CA PRO A 71 -7.99 -17.92 -17.75
C PRO A 71 -7.13 -17.86 -19.02
N SER A 72 -7.73 -17.70 -20.21
CA SER A 72 -6.99 -17.47 -21.46
C SER A 72 -6.47 -16.03 -21.60
N PHE A 73 -6.97 -15.10 -20.78
CA PHE A 73 -6.65 -13.67 -20.83
C PHE A 73 -6.95 -13.02 -22.20
N SER A 74 -7.98 -13.50 -22.90
CA SER A 74 -8.28 -13.07 -24.27
C SER A 74 -8.84 -11.64 -24.35
N ASN A 75 -9.45 -11.12 -23.27
CA ASN A 75 -9.96 -9.75 -23.21
C ASN A 75 -8.94 -8.74 -22.69
N LEU A 76 -7.89 -9.19 -22.00
CA LEU A 76 -6.84 -8.37 -21.41
C LEU A 76 -5.58 -8.32 -22.27
N LEU A 77 -5.13 -9.47 -22.78
CA LEU A 77 -3.81 -9.62 -23.40
C LEU A 77 -3.86 -9.82 -24.92
N ALA A 78 -5.03 -9.69 -25.56
CA ALA A 78 -5.14 -9.73 -27.01
C ALA A 78 -4.29 -8.62 -27.66
N GLY A 79 -3.24 -9.02 -28.38
CA GLY A 79 -2.31 -8.09 -29.03
C GLY A 79 -1.34 -7.38 -28.08
N ALA A 80 -1.30 -7.76 -26.80
CA ALA A 80 -0.38 -7.20 -25.83
C ALA A 80 1.02 -7.82 -25.94
N GLU A 81 2.05 -7.01 -25.73
CA GLU A 81 3.40 -7.52 -25.48
C GLU A 81 3.55 -7.74 -23.97
N THR A 82 3.96 -8.94 -23.57
CA THR A 82 4.18 -9.26 -22.14
C THR A 82 5.60 -9.72 -21.88
N LYS A 83 6.13 -9.34 -20.71
CA LYS A 83 7.44 -9.78 -20.23
C LYS A 83 7.39 -10.06 -18.74
N ASN A 84 7.69 -11.29 -18.35
CA ASN A 84 7.82 -11.62 -16.93
C ASN A 84 9.04 -10.91 -16.32
N ILE A 85 8.84 -10.23 -15.19
CA ILE A 85 9.91 -9.53 -14.47
C ILE A 85 10.80 -10.54 -13.73
N SER A 86 10.16 -11.55 -13.12
CA SER A 86 10.81 -12.77 -12.62
C SER A 86 9.98 -13.99 -13.01
N PRO A 87 10.51 -15.23 -12.87
CA PRO A 87 9.78 -16.43 -13.25
C PRO A 87 8.40 -16.56 -12.57
N LYS A 88 8.29 -16.26 -11.28
CA LYS A 88 7.06 -16.47 -10.49
C LYS A 88 6.29 -15.19 -10.16
N LEU A 89 6.97 -14.03 -10.11
CA LEU A 89 6.40 -12.76 -9.68
C LEU A 89 6.62 -11.66 -10.73
N GLY A 90 5.60 -10.85 -10.98
CA GLY A 90 5.71 -9.69 -11.86
C GLY A 90 5.55 -9.99 -13.33
N THR A 91 4.74 -9.19 -14.01
CA THR A 91 4.63 -9.17 -15.48
C THR A 91 4.51 -7.72 -15.95
N GLU A 92 5.37 -7.30 -16.87
CA GLU A 92 5.20 -6.04 -17.61
C GLU A 92 4.30 -6.28 -18.82
N VAL A 93 3.38 -5.34 -19.09
CA VAL A 93 2.42 -5.37 -20.19
C VAL A 93 2.47 -4.05 -20.96
N LYS A 94 2.59 -4.15 -22.29
CA LYS A 94 2.52 -3.03 -23.24
C LYS A 94 1.42 -3.28 -24.28
N GLY A 95 0.88 -2.18 -24.82
CA GLY A 95 -0.18 -2.24 -25.84
C GLY A 95 -1.60 -2.34 -25.29
N VAL A 96 -1.79 -2.30 -23.98
CA VAL A 96 -3.10 -2.35 -23.32
C VAL A 96 -3.35 -1.03 -22.59
N GLN A 97 -4.50 -0.39 -22.81
CA GLN A 97 -4.95 0.74 -22.00
C GLN A 97 -5.96 0.25 -20.96
N LEU A 98 -5.59 0.29 -19.68
CA LEU A 98 -6.44 -0.13 -18.58
C LEU A 98 -7.81 0.56 -18.61
N SER A 99 -7.86 1.84 -19.00
CA SER A 99 -9.08 2.66 -19.01
C SER A 99 -10.08 2.26 -20.10
N GLN A 100 -9.66 1.41 -21.04
CA GLN A 100 -10.46 0.91 -22.16
C GLN A 100 -10.90 -0.54 -21.96
N LEU A 101 -10.51 -1.18 -20.84
CA LEU A 101 -10.89 -2.56 -20.56
C LEU A 101 -12.41 -2.69 -20.39
N THR A 102 -12.96 -3.70 -21.04
CA THR A 102 -14.30 -4.20 -20.76
C THR A 102 -14.32 -4.83 -19.37
N ASP A 103 -15.52 -5.12 -18.85
CA ASP A 103 -15.66 -5.80 -17.57
C ASP A 103 -15.00 -7.20 -17.58
N ALA A 104 -15.08 -7.94 -18.69
CA ALA A 104 -14.35 -9.20 -18.85
C ALA A 104 -12.82 -9.00 -18.79
N GLY A 105 -12.30 -7.94 -19.42
CA GLY A 105 -10.87 -7.58 -19.33
C GLY A 105 -10.44 -7.18 -17.91
N LYS A 106 -11.32 -6.55 -17.13
CA LYS A 106 -11.08 -6.22 -15.71
C LYS A 106 -11.11 -7.47 -14.82
N ASP A 107 -12.02 -8.40 -15.06
CA ASP A 107 -12.02 -9.71 -14.38
C ASP A 107 -10.69 -10.44 -14.63
N GLU A 108 -10.25 -10.50 -15.88
CA GLU A 108 -8.95 -11.05 -16.29
C GLU A 108 -7.76 -10.31 -15.66
N LEU A 109 -7.82 -8.98 -15.53
CA LEU A 109 -6.80 -8.19 -14.86
C LEU A 109 -6.67 -8.59 -13.38
N ALA A 110 -7.79 -8.76 -12.68
CA ALA A 110 -7.79 -9.21 -11.30
C ALA A 110 -7.15 -10.60 -11.18
N LEU A 111 -7.48 -11.53 -12.10
CA LEU A 111 -6.87 -12.86 -12.13
C LEU A 111 -5.37 -12.81 -12.42
N LEU A 112 -4.93 -12.02 -13.40
CA LEU A 112 -3.52 -11.88 -13.74
C LEU A 112 -2.73 -11.29 -12.57
N ALA A 113 -3.24 -10.25 -11.93
CA ALA A 113 -2.63 -9.66 -10.74
C ALA A 113 -2.59 -10.65 -9.57
N HIS A 114 -3.64 -11.46 -9.38
CA HIS A 114 -3.63 -12.51 -8.37
C HIS A 114 -2.57 -13.58 -8.64
N GLN A 115 -2.41 -14.01 -9.90
CA GLN A 115 -1.44 -15.03 -10.31
C GLN A 115 0.00 -14.53 -10.25
N ARG A 116 0.23 -13.30 -10.72
CA ARG A 116 1.58 -12.72 -10.89
C ARG A 116 2.00 -11.83 -9.73
N GLY A 117 1.10 -11.54 -8.79
CA GLY A 117 1.27 -10.62 -7.67
C GLY A 117 1.30 -9.14 -8.08
N VAL A 118 2.04 -8.82 -9.15
CA VAL A 118 2.26 -7.48 -9.67
C VAL A 118 2.20 -7.49 -11.18
N VAL A 119 1.52 -6.51 -11.77
CA VAL A 119 1.47 -6.27 -13.21
C VAL A 119 1.78 -4.80 -13.48
N VAL A 120 2.77 -4.55 -14.33
CA VAL A 120 3.27 -3.20 -14.66
C VAL A 120 2.79 -2.83 -16.06
N PHE A 121 1.89 -1.84 -16.14
CA PHE A 121 1.39 -1.32 -17.41
C PHE A 121 2.11 -0.02 -17.77
N ARG A 122 2.67 0.05 -18.98
CA ARG A 122 3.37 1.25 -19.49
C ARG A 122 2.43 2.13 -20.31
N ASP A 123 2.79 3.41 -20.44
CA ASP A 123 2.12 4.38 -21.33
C ASP A 123 0.60 4.52 -21.11
N GLN A 124 0.14 4.54 -19.86
CA GLN A 124 -1.28 4.61 -19.49
C GLN A 124 -1.84 6.04 -19.47
N ASP A 125 -3.14 6.18 -19.72
CA ASP A 125 -3.87 7.47 -19.72
C ASP A 125 -4.62 7.78 -18.40
N PHE A 126 -4.39 7.01 -17.33
CA PHE A 126 -5.09 7.19 -16.04
C PHE A 126 -4.91 8.58 -15.44
N VAL A 127 -3.69 9.12 -15.51
CA VAL A 127 -3.36 10.42 -14.91
C VAL A 127 -4.10 11.54 -15.63
N SER A 128 -4.09 11.54 -16.97
CA SER A 128 -4.75 12.59 -17.76
C SER A 128 -6.28 12.54 -17.71
N LYS A 129 -6.88 11.40 -17.34
CA LYS A 129 -8.33 11.27 -17.11
C LYS A 129 -8.80 11.82 -15.76
N GLY A 130 -7.87 12.13 -14.86
CA GLY A 130 -8.15 12.79 -13.59
C GLY A 130 -8.56 11.87 -12.42
N PRO A 131 -8.55 12.41 -11.18
CA PRO A 131 -8.80 11.65 -9.96
C PRO A 131 -10.15 10.91 -9.90
N GLU A 132 -11.24 11.54 -10.36
CA GLU A 132 -12.58 10.93 -10.29
C GLU A 132 -12.68 9.66 -11.14
N HIS A 133 -12.16 9.71 -12.38
CA HIS A 133 -12.10 8.55 -13.26
C HIS A 133 -11.32 7.40 -12.61
N PHE A 134 -10.21 7.71 -11.93
CA PHE A 134 -9.42 6.71 -11.23
C PHE A 134 -10.25 6.01 -10.15
N VAL A 135 -10.97 6.77 -9.31
CA VAL A 135 -11.84 6.18 -8.27
C VAL A 135 -12.98 5.37 -8.89
N ASP A 136 -13.62 5.87 -9.95
CA ASP A 136 -14.69 5.17 -10.64
C ASP A 136 -14.23 3.83 -11.23
N TYR A 137 -13.01 3.79 -11.76
CA TYR A 137 -12.42 2.55 -12.26
C TYR A 137 -12.22 1.52 -11.13
N ILE A 138 -11.79 1.95 -9.93
CA ILE A 138 -11.57 1.07 -8.78
C ILE A 138 -12.86 0.42 -8.29
N LYS A 139 -14.02 1.09 -8.41
CA LYS A 139 -15.32 0.57 -7.92
C LYS A 139 -15.68 -0.79 -8.51
N TYR A 140 -15.17 -1.13 -9.70
CA TYR A 140 -15.36 -2.44 -10.32
C TYR A 140 -14.75 -3.58 -9.48
N PHE A 141 -13.61 -3.32 -8.82
CA PHE A 141 -12.85 -4.32 -8.08
C PHE A 141 -13.26 -4.46 -6.61
N GLY A 142 -14.07 -3.54 -6.10
CA GLY A 142 -14.54 -3.48 -4.72
C GLY A 142 -14.75 -2.05 -4.24
N ASN A 143 -15.14 -1.89 -2.97
CA ASN A 143 -15.37 -0.58 -2.38
C ASN A 143 -14.06 0.22 -2.29
N PRO A 144 -13.95 1.42 -2.88
CA PRO A 144 -12.72 2.20 -2.83
C PRO A 144 -12.34 2.59 -1.40
N HIS A 145 -11.11 2.29 -0.99
CA HIS A 145 -10.61 2.57 0.35
C HIS A 145 -10.24 4.06 0.55
N ILE A 146 -10.48 4.60 1.75
CA ILE A 146 -10.07 5.95 2.19
C ILE A 146 -8.97 5.79 3.23
N HIS A 147 -7.78 6.31 2.92
CA HIS A 147 -6.63 6.20 3.81
C HIS A 147 -6.76 7.09 5.05
N PRO A 148 -6.51 6.57 6.27
CA PRO A 148 -6.80 7.32 7.50
C PRO A 148 -5.92 8.55 7.70
N THR A 149 -4.66 8.52 7.22
CA THR A 149 -3.66 9.53 7.61
C THR A 149 -3.02 10.34 6.47
N SER A 150 -3.31 10.01 5.21
CA SER A 150 -2.54 10.55 4.08
C SER A 150 -3.20 11.74 3.40
N GLY A 151 -2.43 12.47 2.60
CA GLY A 151 -2.98 13.48 1.71
C GLY A 151 -3.83 12.82 0.61
N ARG A 152 -4.76 13.59 0.06
CA ARG A 152 -5.62 13.15 -1.03
C ARG A 152 -5.88 14.30 -2.02
N PRO A 153 -6.21 14.02 -3.29
CA PRO A 153 -6.68 15.04 -4.20
C PRO A 153 -7.86 15.79 -3.59
N LYS A 154 -8.00 17.06 -3.96
CA LYS A 154 -9.09 17.89 -3.45
C LYS A 154 -10.44 17.24 -3.80
N ASP A 155 -11.32 17.12 -2.81
CA ASP A 155 -12.67 16.56 -2.94
C ASP A 155 -12.76 15.07 -3.38
N VAL A 156 -11.63 14.36 -3.55
CA VAL A 156 -11.60 12.93 -3.91
C VAL A 156 -10.95 12.10 -2.80
N ALA A 157 -11.79 11.52 -1.94
CA ALA A 157 -11.39 10.84 -0.70
C ALA A 157 -10.56 9.56 -0.89
N ASN A 158 -10.84 8.82 -1.96
CA ASN A 158 -10.40 7.43 -2.13
C ASN A 158 -9.05 7.28 -2.82
N ILE A 159 -8.31 8.39 -3.00
CA ILE A 159 -6.95 8.38 -3.52
C ILE A 159 -5.99 8.77 -2.42
N HIS A 160 -5.13 7.81 -2.08
CA HIS A 160 -3.98 8.01 -1.22
C HIS A 160 -2.85 8.64 -2.02
N VAL A 161 -2.36 9.80 -1.59
CA VAL A 161 -1.27 10.50 -2.25
C VAL A 161 -0.04 10.56 -1.36
N VAL A 162 1.09 10.13 -1.94
CA VAL A 162 2.42 10.29 -1.36
C VAL A 162 3.16 11.32 -2.21
N LEU A 163 3.27 12.54 -1.69
CA LEU A 163 4.18 13.53 -2.24
C LEU A 163 5.45 13.49 -1.42
N SER A 164 6.56 13.10 -2.03
CA SER A 164 7.88 13.04 -1.41
C SER A 164 8.87 13.97 -2.10
N GLY A 165 9.95 14.34 -1.42
CA GLY A 165 10.96 15.26 -1.97
C GLY A 165 10.96 16.62 -1.29
N ASP A 166 11.67 17.56 -1.91
CA ASP A 166 11.81 18.94 -1.46
C ASP A 166 12.32 19.08 -0.02
N THR A 167 13.07 18.11 0.57
CA THR A 167 13.46 18.14 2.00
C THR A 167 14.96 18.03 2.28
N THR A 168 15.34 18.42 3.51
CA THR A 168 16.72 18.57 3.97
C THR A 168 17.11 17.57 5.09
N GLU A 169 16.38 16.45 5.28
CA GLU A 169 16.60 15.50 6.39
C GLU A 169 17.01 14.08 5.96
N ASP A 170 18.15 13.56 6.45
CA ASP A 170 18.68 12.24 6.05
C ASP A 170 18.16 11.15 6.97
N PRO A 171 17.31 10.22 6.48
CA PRO A 171 16.87 9.11 7.29
C PRO A 171 18.03 8.17 7.69
N PHE A 172 19.16 8.18 6.98
CA PHE A 172 20.35 7.38 7.29
C PHE A 172 21.23 7.96 8.42
N THR A 173 20.90 9.15 8.93
CA THR A 173 21.55 9.69 10.15
C THR A 173 21.25 8.86 11.40
N THR A 174 20.11 8.15 11.41
CA THR A 174 19.65 7.36 12.56
C THR A 174 19.43 5.88 12.23
N ARG A 175 19.55 5.50 10.95
CA ARG A 175 19.26 4.14 10.48
C ARG A 175 20.21 3.75 9.36
N THR A 176 20.43 2.46 9.15
CA THR A 176 21.31 1.97 8.07
C THR A 176 20.55 1.59 6.79
N ASN A 177 19.23 1.46 6.86
CA ASN A 177 18.35 1.18 5.73
C ASN A 177 16.91 1.62 6.04
N LEU A 178 16.04 1.59 5.02
CA LEU A 178 14.62 1.95 5.13
C LEU A 178 13.69 0.82 4.66
N VAL A 179 14.16 -0.43 4.77
CA VAL A 179 13.34 -1.59 4.41
C VAL A 179 12.10 -1.61 5.30
N GLY A 180 10.94 -1.49 4.67
CA GLY A 180 9.65 -1.36 5.33
C GLY A 180 8.60 -2.20 4.60
N PHE A 181 8.80 -3.51 4.54
CA PHE A 181 7.84 -4.42 3.93
C PHE A 181 6.51 -4.40 4.67
N HIS A 182 5.45 -4.16 3.90
CA HIS A 182 4.07 -4.19 4.37
C HIS A 182 3.09 -4.64 3.29
N SER A 183 1.97 -5.18 3.75
CA SER A 183 0.72 -5.24 3.00
C SER A 183 -0.11 -4.03 3.44
N ASP A 184 -0.67 -3.30 2.47
CA ASP A 184 -1.39 -2.06 2.71
C ASP A 184 -2.53 -2.26 3.69
N VAL A 185 -2.56 -1.38 4.71
CA VAL A 185 -3.64 -1.27 5.70
C VAL A 185 -4.11 -2.62 6.24
N SER A 186 -3.17 -3.57 6.43
CA SER A 186 -3.47 -4.92 6.92
C SER A 186 -4.08 -4.99 8.33
N TYR A 187 -4.23 -3.84 8.99
CA TYR A 187 -4.95 -3.67 10.25
C TYR A 187 -6.46 -3.46 10.08
N GLU A 188 -6.94 -3.15 8.88
CA GLU A 188 -8.36 -2.94 8.61
C GLU A 188 -9.11 -4.27 8.71
N LEU A 189 -10.39 -4.22 9.11
CA LEU A 189 -11.26 -5.40 9.17
C LEU A 189 -11.27 -6.15 7.81
N GLN A 190 -11.33 -5.38 6.73
CA GLN A 190 -11.20 -5.84 5.35
C GLN A 190 -10.09 -5.04 4.66
N PRO A 191 -8.84 -5.55 4.66
CA PRO A 191 -7.72 -4.92 3.95
C PRO A 191 -7.99 -4.83 2.45
N THR A 192 -7.16 -4.06 1.74
CA THR A 192 -7.32 -3.91 0.29
C THR A 192 -6.97 -5.19 -0.46
N ALA A 193 -7.73 -5.50 -1.51
CA ALA A 193 -7.46 -6.60 -2.44
C ALA A 193 -6.54 -6.14 -3.57
N LEU A 194 -7.06 -5.29 -4.47
CA LEU A 194 -6.33 -4.82 -5.64
C LEU A 194 -5.98 -3.34 -5.48
N SER A 195 -4.70 -3.01 -5.64
CA SER A 195 -4.17 -1.65 -5.56
C SER A 195 -3.60 -1.23 -6.91
N PHE A 196 -3.89 0.01 -7.29
CA PHE A 196 -3.38 0.64 -8.50
C PHE A 196 -2.53 1.83 -8.09
N LEU A 197 -1.28 1.83 -8.53
CA LEU A 197 -0.27 2.81 -8.14
C LEU A 197 0.29 3.47 -9.39
N THR A 198 0.22 4.79 -9.46
CA THR A 198 0.80 5.57 -10.55
C THR A 198 1.73 6.64 -9.99
N VAL A 199 2.90 6.81 -10.63
CA VAL A 199 3.80 7.91 -10.30
C VAL A 199 3.57 9.02 -11.31
N THR A 200 3.06 10.13 -10.79
CA THR A 200 2.63 11.27 -11.57
C THR A 200 3.77 12.28 -11.75
N ASN A 201 4.74 12.31 -10.84
CA ASN A 201 5.97 13.10 -10.99
C ASN A 201 7.19 12.23 -10.63
N LEU A 202 8.12 12.02 -11.56
CA LEU A 202 9.34 11.25 -11.36
C LEU A 202 10.56 12.15 -11.31
N PRO A 203 11.55 11.88 -10.44
CA PRO A 203 12.82 12.56 -10.50
C PRO A 203 13.58 12.24 -11.80
N VAL A 204 14.23 13.24 -12.41
CA VAL A 204 14.91 13.13 -13.72
C VAL A 204 16.04 12.10 -13.69
N GLY A 205 16.72 11.95 -12.55
CA GLY A 205 17.78 10.96 -12.34
C GLY A 205 17.31 9.52 -12.12
N GLY A 206 15.99 9.27 -12.10
CA GLY A 206 15.40 7.98 -11.76
C GLY A 206 15.46 7.67 -10.26
N GLY A 207 15.20 6.40 -9.92
CA GLY A 207 15.10 5.91 -8.54
C GLY A 207 13.69 6.04 -7.94
N GLY A 208 13.56 5.63 -6.68
CA GLY A 208 12.25 5.63 -6.00
C GLY A 208 11.38 4.44 -6.38
N ASP A 209 12.00 3.35 -6.85
CA ASP A 209 11.31 2.12 -7.23
C ASP A 209 10.57 1.49 -6.04
N THR A 210 9.73 0.52 -6.35
CA THR A 210 9.00 -0.24 -5.32
C THR A 210 9.41 -1.70 -5.40
N VAL A 211 9.90 -2.24 -4.27
CA VAL A 211 10.18 -3.67 -4.16
C VAL A 211 8.90 -4.37 -3.75
N PHE A 212 8.59 -5.48 -4.42
CA PHE A 212 7.50 -6.38 -4.06
C PHE A 212 8.08 -7.76 -3.75
N LEU A 213 7.47 -8.46 -2.81
CA LEU A 213 7.81 -9.80 -2.35
C LEU A 213 6.61 -10.73 -2.53
N ASP A 214 6.84 -11.91 -3.13
CA ASP A 214 5.84 -12.97 -3.21
C ASP A 214 5.61 -13.63 -1.85
N SER A 215 4.52 -13.25 -1.16
CA SER A 215 4.22 -13.77 0.18
C SER A 215 3.61 -15.17 0.15
N ALA A 216 3.16 -15.65 -1.02
CA ALA A 216 2.72 -17.03 -1.21
C ALA A 216 3.92 -17.96 -1.35
N GLU A 217 4.92 -17.57 -2.15
CA GLU A 217 6.19 -18.30 -2.23
C GLU A 217 6.94 -18.26 -0.89
N ALA A 218 6.89 -17.14 -0.16
CA ALA A 218 7.46 -17.05 1.19
C ALA A 218 6.85 -18.12 2.12
N TYR A 219 5.54 -18.33 2.07
CA TYR A 219 4.86 -19.42 2.79
C TYR A 219 5.32 -20.80 2.32
N ASN A 220 5.35 -21.04 1.01
CA ASN A 220 5.69 -22.35 0.43
C ASN A 220 7.10 -22.84 0.77
N ARG A 221 8.02 -21.91 1.06
CA ARG A 221 9.41 -22.20 1.43
C ARG A 221 9.60 -22.55 2.90
N LEU A 222 8.62 -22.31 3.75
CA LEU A 222 8.65 -22.75 5.14
C LEU A 222 8.59 -24.28 5.19
N SER A 223 9.28 -24.87 6.16
CA SER A 223 9.24 -26.33 6.34
C SER A 223 7.80 -26.79 6.60
N PRO A 224 7.42 -28.03 6.21
CA PRO A 224 6.08 -28.55 6.48
C PRO A 224 5.68 -28.43 7.96
N LEU A 225 6.61 -28.70 8.87
CA LEU A 225 6.39 -28.56 10.32
C LEU A 225 6.08 -27.10 10.70
N PHE A 226 6.83 -26.14 10.17
CA PHE A 226 6.59 -24.73 10.50
C PHE A 226 5.26 -24.24 9.91
N ARG A 227 4.90 -24.68 8.70
CA ARG A 227 3.59 -24.38 8.11
C ARG A 227 2.45 -24.91 8.99
N GLU A 228 2.50 -26.18 9.41
CA GLU A 228 1.51 -26.79 10.30
C GLU A 228 1.32 -25.98 11.59
N LYS A 229 2.41 -25.49 12.19
CA LYS A 229 2.34 -24.68 13.42
C LYS A 229 1.73 -23.30 13.21
N LEU A 230 1.87 -22.70 12.02
CA LEU A 230 1.34 -21.37 11.73
C LEU A 230 -0.09 -21.38 11.20
N GLU A 231 -0.55 -22.50 10.62
CA GLU A 231 -1.82 -22.59 9.88
C GLU A 231 -3.07 -22.20 10.65
N ASN A 232 -3.07 -22.25 12.00
CA ASN A 232 -4.22 -21.89 12.83
C ASN A 232 -3.94 -20.70 13.75
N LEU A 233 -2.82 -20.00 13.56
CA LEU A 233 -2.47 -18.84 14.39
C LEU A 233 -3.00 -17.56 13.77
N ASN A 234 -3.46 -16.66 14.63
CA ASN A 234 -3.77 -15.28 14.28
C ASN A 234 -2.69 -14.35 14.80
N ALA A 235 -2.39 -13.30 14.05
CA ALA A 235 -1.60 -12.18 14.53
C ALA A 235 -2.45 -10.91 14.52
N VAL A 236 -2.19 -10.03 15.49
CA VAL A 236 -2.84 -8.73 15.59
C VAL A 236 -2.09 -7.72 14.73
N HIS A 237 -2.83 -7.04 13.87
CA HIS A 237 -2.35 -5.96 13.02
C HIS A 237 -2.90 -4.62 13.54
N SER A 238 -2.06 -3.60 13.66
CA SER A 238 -2.40 -2.35 14.36
C SER A 238 -2.14 -1.09 13.53
N ALA A 239 -3.09 -0.16 13.56
CA ALA A 239 -2.96 1.18 12.98
C ALA A 239 -2.34 2.21 13.94
N VAL A 240 -2.18 1.86 15.23
CA VAL A 240 -1.86 2.83 16.30
C VAL A 240 -0.54 3.56 16.02
N GLU A 241 0.52 2.83 15.65
CA GLU A 241 1.81 3.45 15.34
C GLU A 241 1.74 4.37 14.13
N GLN A 242 0.97 4.02 13.09
CA GLN A 242 0.79 4.88 11.92
C GLN A 242 0.04 6.17 12.30
N ALA A 243 -1.00 6.06 13.12
CA ALA A 243 -1.76 7.20 13.60
C ALA A 243 -0.91 8.11 14.49
N ASN A 244 -0.17 7.53 15.45
CA ASN A 244 0.75 8.26 16.32
C ASN A 244 1.87 8.94 15.51
N TYR A 245 2.44 8.26 14.52
CA TYR A 245 3.42 8.86 13.62
C TYR A 245 2.85 10.06 12.85
N SER A 246 1.61 9.94 12.33
CA SER A 246 0.91 11.06 11.68
C SER A 246 0.75 12.25 12.63
N ILE A 247 0.28 12.01 13.86
CA ILE A 247 0.09 13.03 14.90
C ILE A 247 1.41 13.75 15.22
N VAL A 248 2.48 13.00 15.49
CA VAL A 248 3.79 13.56 15.83
C VAL A 248 4.36 14.40 14.69
N LYS A 249 4.01 14.06 13.44
CA LYS A 249 4.37 14.85 12.26
C LYS A 249 3.42 16.00 11.96
N GLY A 250 2.40 16.25 12.78
CA GLY A 250 1.41 17.32 12.53
C GLY A 250 0.46 17.02 11.37
N GLY A 251 0.37 15.76 10.96
CA GLY A 251 -0.54 15.27 9.93
C GLY A 251 -1.97 15.13 10.44
N VAL A 252 -2.76 14.35 9.71
CA VAL A 252 -4.18 14.09 10.02
C VAL A 252 -4.38 12.64 10.45
N VAL A 253 -5.41 12.42 11.26
CA VAL A 253 -5.93 11.08 11.56
C VAL A 253 -7.45 11.18 11.43
N ARG A 254 -7.97 10.70 10.31
CA ARG A 254 -9.39 10.84 9.95
C ARG A 254 -10.24 9.66 10.39
N ARG A 255 -9.63 8.56 10.83
CA ARG A 255 -10.33 7.40 11.37
C ARG A 255 -9.63 7.00 12.64
N HIS A 256 -10.38 6.67 13.68
CA HIS A 256 -9.80 6.12 14.90
C HIS A 256 -8.96 4.88 14.55
N PRO A 257 -7.71 4.75 15.06
CA PRO A 257 -6.91 3.58 14.76
C PRO A 257 -7.61 2.31 15.27
N VAL A 258 -7.50 1.24 14.50
CA VAL A 258 -8.05 -0.07 14.82
C VAL A 258 -6.93 -1.09 14.98
N GLU A 259 -7.22 -2.15 15.72
CA GLU A 259 -6.47 -3.40 15.64
C GLU A 259 -7.42 -4.51 15.21
N ASN A 260 -6.95 -5.41 14.35
CA ASN A 260 -7.68 -6.61 13.99
C ASN A 260 -6.74 -7.82 14.02
N ALA A 261 -7.26 -8.95 14.50
CA ALA A 261 -6.58 -10.23 14.43
C ALA A 261 -6.86 -10.89 13.08
N HIS A 262 -5.81 -11.32 12.40
CA HIS A 262 -5.89 -11.99 11.10
C HIS A 262 -5.04 -13.26 11.10
N PRO A 263 -5.42 -14.28 10.30
CA PRO A 263 -4.59 -15.46 10.07
C PRO A 263 -3.16 -15.09 9.68
N ILE A 264 -2.17 -15.70 10.34
CA ILE A 264 -0.76 -15.63 9.90
C ILE A 264 -0.61 -16.29 8.53
N VAL A 265 -1.38 -17.36 8.30
CA VAL A 265 -1.51 -18.02 6.99
C VAL A 265 -2.94 -17.84 6.53
N ARG A 266 -3.17 -16.86 5.66
CA ARG A 266 -4.50 -16.63 5.09
C ARG A 266 -4.72 -17.48 3.83
N THR A 267 -5.97 -17.69 3.47
CA THR A 267 -6.39 -18.23 2.18
C THR A 267 -7.08 -17.11 1.37
N THR A 268 -6.68 -16.91 0.11
CA THR A 268 -7.36 -15.96 -0.80
C THR A 268 -8.65 -16.57 -1.37
N PRO A 269 -9.59 -15.78 -1.93
CA PRO A 269 -10.79 -16.33 -2.56
C PRO A 269 -10.53 -17.40 -3.63
N LEU A 270 -9.36 -17.36 -4.28
CA LEU A 270 -8.92 -18.36 -5.28
C LEU A 270 -8.21 -19.58 -4.66
N GLY A 271 -8.20 -19.71 -3.32
CA GLY A 271 -7.62 -20.84 -2.61
C GLY A 271 -6.10 -20.78 -2.39
N LYS A 272 -5.45 -19.66 -2.70
CA LYS A 272 -3.99 -19.50 -2.51
C LYS A 272 -3.69 -19.26 -1.02
N LYS A 273 -2.82 -20.07 -0.42
CA LYS A 273 -2.28 -19.82 0.92
C LYS A 273 -1.16 -18.78 0.87
N VAL A 274 -1.20 -17.79 1.75
CA VAL A 274 -0.26 -16.67 1.79
C VAL A 274 0.18 -16.40 3.23
N LEU A 275 1.48 -16.16 3.42
CA LEU A 275 2.02 -15.63 4.67
C LEU A 275 1.60 -14.18 4.85
N PHE A 276 0.67 -13.90 5.78
CA PHE A 276 0.07 -12.59 5.99
C PHE A 276 0.55 -11.96 7.29
N VAL A 277 1.86 -11.70 7.34
CA VAL A 277 2.49 -10.91 8.38
C VAL A 277 3.40 -9.86 7.76
N ASN A 278 3.54 -8.74 8.44
CA ASN A 278 4.46 -7.70 8.03
C ASN A 278 4.92 -6.84 9.20
N LYS A 279 6.17 -6.37 9.13
CA LYS A 279 6.76 -5.56 10.21
C LYS A 279 6.06 -4.20 10.35
N GLY A 280 5.47 -3.69 9.27
CA GLY A 280 4.74 -2.43 9.27
C GLY A 280 3.56 -2.40 10.27
N PHE A 281 2.78 -3.48 10.33
CA PHE A 281 1.50 -3.48 11.04
C PHE A 281 1.28 -4.66 12.00
N THR A 282 1.95 -5.81 11.82
CA THR A 282 1.80 -6.95 12.74
C THR A 282 2.51 -6.66 14.07
N ARG A 283 1.85 -6.95 15.21
CA ARG A 283 2.36 -6.63 16.56
C ARG A 283 2.57 -7.83 17.46
N ARG A 284 1.62 -8.77 17.50
CA ARG A 284 1.67 -9.93 18.39
C ARG A 284 0.88 -11.09 17.82
N ILE A 285 1.21 -12.31 18.23
CA ILE A 285 0.46 -13.53 17.92
C ILE A 285 -0.50 -13.82 19.07
N GLU A 286 -1.77 -14.04 18.76
CA GLU A 286 -2.79 -14.34 19.78
C GLU A 286 -2.48 -15.66 20.49
N GLY A 287 -2.65 -15.67 21.82
CA GLY A 287 -2.45 -16.84 22.66
C GLY A 287 -0.98 -17.17 23.00
N LEU A 288 -0.01 -16.45 22.45
CA LEU A 288 1.41 -16.61 22.80
C LEU A 288 1.89 -15.56 23.80
N LYS A 289 2.95 -15.89 24.55
CA LYS A 289 3.68 -14.90 25.37
C LYS A 289 4.49 -13.95 24.48
N VAL A 290 4.91 -12.83 25.05
CA VAL A 290 5.67 -11.79 24.32
C VAL A 290 6.93 -12.37 23.67
N GLU A 291 7.76 -13.09 24.43
CA GLU A 291 9.03 -13.64 23.93
C GLU A 291 8.82 -14.70 22.83
N GLU A 292 7.75 -15.49 22.93
CA GLU A 292 7.38 -16.52 21.96
C GLU A 292 6.87 -15.87 20.66
N SER A 293 5.96 -14.91 20.79
CA SER A 293 5.44 -14.11 19.68
C SER A 293 6.57 -13.38 18.95
N ASP A 294 7.43 -12.70 19.68
CA ASP A 294 8.56 -11.95 19.12
C ASP A 294 9.55 -12.86 18.40
N ALA A 295 9.86 -14.03 18.96
CA ALA A 295 10.76 -14.98 18.31
C ALA A 295 10.21 -15.44 16.95
N ILE A 296 8.92 -15.76 16.87
CA ILE A 296 8.28 -16.21 15.63
C ILE A 296 8.14 -15.06 14.64
N LEU A 297 7.62 -13.91 15.07
CA LEU A 297 7.41 -12.76 14.19
C LEU A 297 8.72 -12.22 13.64
N ASN A 298 9.77 -12.11 14.45
CA ASN A 298 11.07 -11.63 13.96
C ASN A 298 11.69 -12.59 12.94
N PHE A 299 11.55 -13.91 13.13
CA PHE A 299 11.94 -14.88 12.11
C PHE A 299 11.18 -14.67 10.80
N LEU A 300 9.86 -14.50 10.86
CA LEU A 300 9.02 -14.29 9.68
C LEU A 300 9.31 -12.95 8.99
N PHE A 301 9.56 -11.89 9.74
CA PHE A 301 9.93 -10.57 9.20
C PHE A 301 11.30 -10.64 8.50
N ASP A 302 12.26 -11.33 9.08
CA ASP A 302 13.56 -11.56 8.46
C ASP A 302 13.45 -12.39 7.18
N HIS A 303 12.61 -13.44 7.19
CA HIS A 303 12.31 -14.24 6.01
C HIS A 303 11.74 -13.38 4.88
N VAL A 304 10.78 -12.50 5.18
CA VAL A 304 10.22 -11.52 4.22
C VAL A 304 11.31 -10.56 3.71
N ALA A 305 12.08 -9.95 4.61
CA ALA A 305 13.01 -8.88 4.24
C ALA A 305 14.26 -9.36 3.49
N LYS A 306 14.82 -10.52 3.87
CA LYS A 306 16.11 -11.03 3.37
C LYS A 306 16.00 -11.92 2.13
N SER A 307 14.78 -12.29 1.75
CA SER A 307 14.52 -13.20 0.63
C SER A 307 14.52 -12.50 -0.74
N HIS A 308 15.69 -12.04 -1.17
CA HIS A 308 15.83 -11.30 -2.43
C HIS A 308 15.42 -12.10 -3.68
N ASP A 309 15.44 -13.42 -3.62
CA ASP A 309 15.13 -14.33 -4.72
C ASP A 309 13.62 -14.64 -4.88
N LEU A 310 12.76 -14.06 -4.03
CA LEU A 310 11.32 -13.94 -4.26
C LEU A 310 10.85 -12.49 -4.30
N GLN A 311 11.76 -11.56 -4.59
CA GLN A 311 11.48 -10.14 -4.76
C GLN A 311 11.56 -9.74 -6.24
N ILE A 312 10.76 -8.75 -6.62
CA ILE A 312 10.98 -7.95 -7.82
C ILE A 312 11.10 -6.49 -7.45
N ARG A 313 11.69 -5.70 -8.35
CA ARG A 313 11.72 -4.25 -8.25
C ARG A 313 10.96 -3.68 -9.44
N ALA A 314 9.83 -3.03 -9.16
CA ALA A 314 9.05 -2.33 -10.17
C ALA A 314 9.65 -0.93 -10.36
N ASN A 315 10.24 -0.70 -11.55
CA ASN A 315 10.80 0.57 -11.94
C ASN A 315 9.73 1.51 -12.52
N TRP A 316 9.88 2.80 -12.25
CA TRP A 316 8.90 3.79 -12.70
C TRP A 316 9.34 4.49 -13.98
N GLU A 317 8.39 4.59 -14.91
CA GLU A 317 8.48 5.43 -16.11
C GLU A 317 7.25 6.34 -16.14
N LYS A 318 7.30 7.44 -16.91
CA LYS A 318 6.14 8.32 -17.09
C LYS A 318 4.93 7.48 -17.51
N ASN A 319 3.76 7.77 -16.95
CA ASN A 319 2.51 7.08 -17.26
C ASN A 319 2.52 5.56 -16.96
N THR A 320 3.41 5.08 -16.08
CA THR A 320 3.34 3.70 -15.58
C THR A 320 2.23 3.56 -14.56
N VAL A 321 1.39 2.53 -14.69
CA VAL A 321 0.46 2.08 -13.65
C VAL A 321 0.89 0.68 -13.21
N VAL A 322 1.22 0.54 -11.93
CA VAL A 322 1.48 -0.76 -11.29
C VAL A 322 0.21 -1.22 -10.61
N VAL A 323 -0.29 -2.37 -11.02
CA VAL A 323 -1.43 -3.07 -10.40
C VAL A 323 -0.88 -4.22 -9.57
N PHE A 324 -1.26 -4.31 -8.31
CA PHE A 324 -0.80 -5.42 -7.46
C PHE A 324 -1.91 -5.95 -6.57
N ASP A 325 -1.91 -7.27 -6.38
CA ASP A 325 -2.81 -7.94 -5.44
C ASP A 325 -2.19 -7.90 -4.04
N ASN A 326 -2.64 -6.95 -3.23
CA ASN A 326 -2.16 -6.68 -1.89
C ASN A 326 -2.35 -7.85 -0.90
N ARG A 327 -3.15 -8.87 -1.29
CA ARG A 327 -3.36 -10.10 -0.51
C ARG A 327 -2.24 -11.10 -0.71
N VAL A 328 -1.47 -11.00 -1.79
CA VAL A 328 -0.42 -11.97 -2.14
C VAL A 328 0.99 -11.38 -2.07
N VAL A 329 1.15 -10.05 -2.04
CA VAL A 329 2.46 -9.38 -1.94
C VAL A 329 2.62 -8.57 -0.67
N ASN A 330 3.86 -8.52 -0.18
CA ASN A 330 4.35 -7.43 0.65
C ASN A 330 5.16 -6.48 -0.24
N HIS A 331 5.23 -5.20 0.10
CA HIS A 331 6.01 -4.24 -0.65
C HIS A 331 6.72 -3.22 0.23
N SER A 332 7.80 -2.65 -0.28
CA SER A 332 8.61 -1.63 0.37
C SER A 332 8.94 -0.53 -0.64
N ALA A 333 8.72 0.72 -0.24
CA ALA A 333 9.26 1.86 -0.99
C ALA A 333 10.79 1.86 -0.89
N ILE A 334 11.45 2.25 -1.98
CA ILE A 334 12.89 2.50 -1.99
C ILE A 334 13.12 4.01 -2.00
N LEU A 335 14.09 4.46 -1.22
CA LEU A 335 14.57 5.84 -1.21
C LEU A 335 16.01 5.87 -1.71
N ASP A 336 16.19 5.74 -3.02
CA ASP A 336 17.50 5.66 -3.67
C ASP A 336 17.69 6.65 -4.82
N PHE A 337 16.84 7.67 -4.89
CA PHE A 337 17.03 8.81 -5.77
C PHE A 337 17.86 9.89 -5.06
N ASP A 338 18.96 10.29 -5.70
CA ASP A 338 19.93 11.27 -5.18
C ASP A 338 19.58 12.68 -5.67
N THR A 339 18.41 13.18 -5.24
CA THR A 339 17.88 14.48 -5.66
C THR A 339 16.84 15.02 -4.69
N THR A 340 16.67 16.35 -4.68
CA THR A 340 15.63 17.05 -3.93
C THR A 340 14.34 17.21 -4.73
N GLU A 341 14.30 16.74 -5.98
CA GLU A 341 13.11 16.77 -6.81
C GLU A 341 11.92 16.06 -6.14
N SER A 342 10.74 16.61 -6.38
CA SER A 342 9.52 16.04 -5.84
C SER A 342 9.14 14.76 -6.60
N ARG A 343 8.62 13.77 -5.87
CA ARG A 343 8.02 12.56 -6.41
C ARG A 343 6.60 12.43 -5.89
N LEU A 344 5.63 12.44 -6.80
CA LEU A 344 4.20 12.37 -6.49
C LEU A 344 3.69 11.00 -6.92
N ILE A 345 3.09 10.27 -6.00
CA ILE A 345 2.45 8.98 -6.25
C ILE A 345 0.98 9.10 -5.86
N ALA A 346 0.11 8.59 -6.73
CA ALA A 346 -1.31 8.40 -6.42
C ALA A 346 -1.62 6.90 -6.39
N ARG A 347 -2.31 6.48 -5.32
CA ARG A 347 -2.80 5.11 -5.15
C ARG A 347 -4.29 5.11 -4.92
N ALA A 348 -5.00 4.28 -5.67
CA ALA A 348 -6.38 3.94 -5.40
C ALA A 348 -6.48 2.42 -5.22
N SER A 349 -7.23 1.98 -4.22
CA SER A 349 -7.27 0.57 -3.82
C SER A 349 -8.71 0.14 -3.53
N ALA A 350 -9.08 -1.04 -4.00
CA ALA A 350 -10.35 -1.67 -3.66
C ALA A 350 -10.21 -2.46 -2.36
N GLN A 351 -11.17 -2.32 -1.45
CA GLN A 351 -11.31 -3.22 -0.29
C GLN A 351 -11.57 -4.64 -0.77
N GLY A 352 -10.98 -5.61 -0.06
CA GLY A 352 -11.12 -7.04 -0.34
C GLY A 352 -12.02 -7.76 0.65
N GLU A 353 -11.90 -9.07 0.66
CA GLU A 353 -12.46 -9.91 1.72
C GLU A 353 -11.74 -9.74 3.06
N ARG A 354 -12.43 -10.09 4.14
CA ARG A 354 -11.79 -10.31 5.43
C ARG A 354 -10.81 -11.49 5.29
N PRO A 355 -9.56 -11.41 5.77
CA PRO A 355 -8.63 -12.54 5.76
C PRO A 355 -9.19 -13.73 6.55
N VAL A 356 -9.17 -14.93 5.96
CA VAL A 356 -9.70 -16.16 6.57
C VAL A 356 -8.70 -17.31 6.46
N HIS A 357 -8.79 -18.27 7.38
CA HIS A 357 -8.06 -19.54 7.32
C HIS A 357 -8.63 -20.45 6.22
N ASP A 358 -9.95 -20.57 6.18
CA ASP A 358 -10.71 -21.49 5.32
C ASP A 358 -11.71 -20.73 4.44
N LEU A 359 -11.87 -21.17 3.19
CA LEU A 359 -12.79 -20.58 2.21
C LEU A 359 -14.25 -20.62 2.68
N LYS A 360 -14.63 -21.59 3.52
CA LYS A 360 -15.99 -21.68 4.06
C LYS A 360 -16.36 -20.50 4.94
N ASP A 361 -15.37 -19.74 5.42
CA ASP A 361 -15.54 -18.58 6.30
C ASP A 361 -15.49 -17.24 5.55
N LEU A 362 -15.30 -17.28 4.22
CA LEU A 362 -15.46 -16.11 3.36
C LEU A 362 -16.87 -15.54 3.51
N ASN A 363 -16.94 -14.20 3.49
CA ASN A 363 -18.18 -13.44 3.65
C ASN A 363 -18.98 -13.75 4.92
N LYS A 364 -18.36 -14.36 5.94
CA LYS A 364 -18.93 -14.39 7.29
C LYS A 364 -18.48 -13.15 8.07
N PRO A 365 -19.43 -12.36 8.62
CA PRO A 365 -19.10 -11.36 9.61
C PRO A 365 -18.54 -12.11 10.82
N ASP A 366 -17.31 -11.80 11.18
CA ASP A 366 -16.65 -12.35 12.36
C ASP A 366 -16.37 -11.20 13.31
N GLU A 367 -16.46 -11.48 14.59
CA GLU A 367 -16.26 -10.50 15.66
C GLU A 367 -14.75 -10.33 15.92
N SER A 368 -13.98 -9.90 14.91
CA SER A 368 -12.63 -9.44 15.21
C SER A 368 -12.76 -8.16 16.06
N THR A 369 -12.22 -8.23 17.27
CA THR A 369 -12.33 -7.16 18.27
C THR A 369 -11.76 -5.86 17.72
N LEU A 370 -12.61 -4.85 17.61
CA LEU A 370 -12.19 -3.45 17.59
C LEU A 370 -11.50 -3.16 18.92
N PHE A 371 -10.19 -2.98 18.91
CA PHE A 371 -9.47 -2.55 20.10
C PHE A 371 -9.71 -1.05 20.37
N GLU A 372 -10.40 -0.74 21.48
CA GLU A 372 -10.44 0.58 22.11
C GLU A 372 -9.29 0.72 23.12
N GLY A 373 -8.07 0.83 22.60
CA GLY A 373 -6.84 0.84 23.42
C GLY A 373 -6.42 2.19 23.99
N PRO A 374 -5.75 2.22 25.17
CA PRO A 374 -5.25 3.46 25.81
C PRO A 374 -3.98 4.07 25.18
N GLU A 375 -3.36 3.41 24.20
CA GLU A 375 -2.07 3.78 23.58
C GLU A 375 -2.19 4.72 22.37
N TYR A 376 -3.41 4.97 21.90
CA TYR A 376 -3.63 6.00 20.90
C TYR A 376 -3.42 7.38 21.52
N LEU A 377 -2.41 8.11 21.04
CA LEU A 377 -2.03 9.42 21.57
C LEU A 377 -3.14 10.47 21.44
N GLY A 378 -4.14 10.23 20.58
CA GLY A 378 -5.18 11.18 20.18
C GLY A 378 -5.82 11.97 21.33
N ASN A 379 -6.11 11.33 22.47
CA ASN A 379 -6.76 11.99 23.60
C ASN A 379 -5.81 12.58 24.66
N LYS A 380 -4.48 12.46 24.48
CA LYS A 380 -3.45 12.80 25.50
C LYS A 380 -2.28 13.63 24.96
N ILE A 381 -2.39 14.24 23.78
CA ILE A 381 -1.32 15.09 23.23
C ILE A 381 -0.93 16.22 24.20
N ALA A 382 -1.89 16.77 24.94
CA ALA A 382 -1.63 17.81 25.95
C ALA A 382 -0.80 17.31 27.15
N ASP A 383 -0.81 16.01 27.42
CA ASP A 383 -0.09 15.38 28.53
C ASP A 383 1.34 14.95 28.14
N LEU A 384 1.62 14.89 26.83
CA LEU A 384 2.96 14.67 26.31
C LEU A 384 3.72 15.99 26.33
N LYS A 385 4.49 16.21 27.39
CA LYS A 385 5.61 17.17 27.36
C LYS A 385 6.63 16.66 26.34
N LEU A 386 6.45 17.00 25.07
CA LEU A 386 7.46 16.83 24.04
C LEU A 386 8.62 17.77 24.42
N ALA A 387 9.71 17.18 24.93
CA ALA A 387 10.94 17.87 25.29
C ALA A 387 11.80 18.14 24.05
#